data_AF-A0A7Y3FPD2-F1
#
_entry.id   AF-A0A7Y3FPD2-F1
#
_cell.length_a   1.000
_cell.length_b   1.000
_cell.length_c   1.000
_cell.angle_alpha   90.00
_cell.angle_beta   90.00
_cell.angle_gamma   90.00
#
_symmetry.space_group_name_H-M   'P 1'
#
loop_
_entity.id
_entity.type
_entity.pdbx_description
1 polymer ?
#
loop_
_entity_poly.entity_id
_entity_poly.type
_entity_poly.pdbx_seq_one_letter_code
_entity_poly.pdbx_strand_id
1 'polypeptide(L)' 'GDLPVVAIGGIEPSRVDEVVGAGAAGVAVLRGVWDVPAPEDAVRDYISALAHASGSVG' A
#
# COMPACT_ATOMS: atom_id res chain seq x y z
N GLY A 1 -22.36 6.75 -4.39
CA GLY A 1 -20.92 6.79 -4.67
C GLY A 1 -20.27 5.82 -3.72
N ASP A 2 -19.31 5.04 -4.20
CA ASP A 2 -18.64 4.04 -3.37
C ASP A 2 -17.77 4.73 -2.32
N LEU A 3 -17.77 4.18 -1.10
CA LEU A 3 -16.97 4.70 0.01
C LEU A 3 -15.53 4.16 -0.13
N PRO A 4 -14.48 4.99 -0.13
CA PRO A 4 -13.12 4.50 -0.21
C PRO A 4 -12.76 3.67 1.03
N VAL A 5 -12.28 2.45 0.80
CA VAL A 5 -11.86 1.51 1.84
C VAL A 5 -10.33 1.42 1.87
N VAL A 6 -9.75 1.38 3.06
CA VAL A 6 -8.30 1.23 3.25
C VAL A 6 -8.01 -0.09 3.97
N ALA A 7 -7.12 -0.91 3.41
CA ALA A 7 -6.70 -2.16 4.04
C ALA A 7 -5.68 -1.90 5.16
N ILE A 8 -5.80 -2.62 6.29
CA ILE A 8 -4.91 -2.46 7.44
C ILE A 8 -4.62 -3.82 8.10
N GLY A 9 -3.41 -3.96 8.65
CA GLY A 9 -2.99 -5.13 9.43
C GLY A 9 -1.90 -5.94 8.74
N GLY A 10 -0.64 -5.70 9.11
CA GLY A 10 0.50 -6.50 8.63
C GLY A 10 0.67 -6.48 7.09
N ILE A 11 0.29 -5.37 6.44
CA ILE A 11 0.41 -5.23 4.99
C ILE A 11 1.87 -4.99 4.61
N GLU A 12 2.42 -5.85 3.75
CA GLU A 12 3.72 -5.68 3.10
C GLU A 12 3.54 -5.13 1.67
N PRO A 13 4.56 -4.49 1.06
CA PRO A 13 4.43 -3.96 -0.31
C PRO A 13 3.98 -5.01 -1.33
N SER A 14 4.41 -6.26 -1.17
CA SER A 14 4.04 -7.40 -2.02
C SER A 14 2.56 -7.79 -1.96
N ARG A 15 1.81 -7.34 -0.94
CA ARG A 15 0.37 -7.63 -0.76
C ARG A 15 -0.54 -6.49 -1.21
N VAL A 16 0.03 -5.38 -1.69
CA VAL A 16 -0.76 -4.21 -2.10
C VAL A 16 -1.67 -4.54 -3.29
N ASP A 17 -1.16 -5.26 -4.28
CA ASP A 17 -1.94 -5.70 -5.44
C ASP A 17 -3.15 -6.55 -5.05
N GLU A 18 -2.98 -7.45 -4.08
CA GLU A 18 -4.03 -8.34 -3.58
C GLU A 18 -5.17 -7.54 -2.93
N VAL A 19 -4.84 -6.64 -2.01
CA VAL A 19 -5.86 -5.88 -1.26
C VAL A 19 -6.55 -4.82 -2.12
N VAL A 20 -5.82 -4.21 -3.06
CA VAL A 20 -6.41 -3.30 -4.05
C VAL A 20 -7.32 -4.07 -5.01
N GLY A 21 -6.90 -5.25 -5.50
CA GLY A 21 -7.74 -6.14 -6.30
C GLY A 21 -9.00 -6.62 -5.57
N ALA A 22 -8.98 -6.68 -4.24
CA ALA A 22 -10.14 -6.98 -3.40
C ALA A 22 -11.08 -5.78 -3.16
N GLY A 23 -10.76 -4.59 -3.70
CA GLY A 23 -11.59 -3.39 -3.61
C GLY A 23 -11.10 -2.33 -2.64
N ALA A 24 -9.89 -2.47 -2.07
CA ALA A 24 -9.29 -1.38 -1.30
C ALA A 24 -8.82 -0.25 -2.23
N ALA A 25 -9.06 0.98 -1.82
CA ALA A 25 -8.53 2.18 -2.46
C ALA A 25 -7.09 2.50 -2.00
N GLY A 26 -6.57 1.80 -0.99
CA GLY A 26 -5.22 2.00 -0.47
C GLY A 26 -4.92 1.15 0.76
N VAL A 27 -3.77 1.40 1.38
CA VAL A 27 -3.26 0.63 2.52
C VAL A 27 -2.81 1.54 3.66
N ALA A 28 -3.01 1.09 4.89
CA ALA A 28 -2.51 1.72 6.10
C ALA A 28 -1.40 0.85 6.73
N VAL A 29 -0.24 1.45 6.97
CA VAL A 29 0.97 0.77 7.44
C VAL A 29 1.57 1.50 8.62
N LEU A 30 2.12 0.73 9.58
CA LEU A 30 2.81 1.27 10.74
C LEU A 30 4.20 0.62 10.86
N ARG A 31 4.23 -0.65 11.28
CA ARG A 31 5.47 -1.41 11.53
C ARG A 31 6.36 -1.57 10.31
N GLY A 32 5.76 -1.67 9.12
CA GLY A 32 6.49 -1.74 7.85
C GLY A 32 7.26 -0.47 7.47
N VAL A 33 7.04 0.64 8.18
CA VAL A 33 7.72 1.93 7.94
C VAL A 33 8.46 2.44 9.19
N TRP A 34 7.90 2.28 10.39
CA TRP A 34 8.42 2.93 11.61
C TRP A 34 9.67 2.26 12.20
N ASP A 35 9.79 0.93 12.09
CA ASP A 35 10.81 0.13 12.77
C ASP A 35 11.87 -0.42 11.80
N VAL A 36 12.10 0.24 10.66
CA VAL A 36 13.04 -0.21 9.61
C VAL A 36 14.25 0.72 9.48
N PRO A 37 15.42 0.23 9.03
CA PRO A 37 16.63 1.04 8.92
C PRO A 37 16.52 2.25 7.96
N ALA A 38 15.69 2.14 6.93
CA ALA A 38 15.45 3.19 5.93
C ALA A 38 13.94 3.40 5.71
N PRO A 39 13.27 4.19 6.57
CA PRO A 39 11.83 4.43 6.49
C PRO A 39 11.38 5.05 5.17
N GLU A 40 12.21 5.91 4.58
CA GLU A 40 11.92 6.54 3.28
C GLU A 40 11.85 5.51 2.15
N ASP A 41 12.79 4.56 2.12
CA ASP A 41 12.82 3.50 1.11
C ASP A 41 11.58 2.61 1.27
N ALA A 42 11.23 2.24 2.51
CA ALA A 42 10.01 1.49 2.77
C ALA A 42 8.75 2.22 2.30
N VAL A 43 8.65 3.54 2.53
CA VAL A 43 7.53 4.34 2.01
C VAL A 43 7.51 4.34 0.48
N ARG A 44 8.67 4.48 -0.18
CA ARG A 44 8.76 4.43 -1.65
C ARG A 44 8.29 3.09 -2.21
N ASP A 45 8.61 1.98 -1.55
CA ASP A 45 8.15 0.65 -1.94
C ASP A 45 6.62 0.54 -1.88
N TYR A 46 5.99 1.03 -0.81
CA TYR A 46 4.53 1.06 -0.71
C TYR A 46 3.88 1.97 -1.76
N ILE A 47 4.45 3.15 -2.03
CA ILE A 47 3.94 4.06 -3.06
C ILE A 47 4.05 3.44 -4.45
N SER A 48 5.19 2.81 -4.77
CA SER A 48 5.38 2.13 -6.05
C SER A 48 4.41 0.97 -6.22
N ALA A 49 4.23 0.15 -5.19
CA ALA A 49 3.27 -0.95 -5.21
C ALA A 49 1.83 -0.44 -5.39
N LEU A 50 1.43 0.63 -4.69
CA LEU A 50 0.10 1.21 -4.83
C LEU A 50 -0.15 1.82 -6.22
N ALA A 51 0.86 2.48 -6.81
CA ALA A 51 0.78 3.03 -8.15
C ALA A 51 0.63 1.93 -9.21
N HIS A 52 1.36 0.81 -9.06
CA HIS A 52 1.20 -0.36 -9.92
C HIS A 52 -0.20 -0.98 -9.77
N ALA A 53 -0.68 -1.17 -8.54
CA ALA A 53 -1.97 -1.79 -8.25
C ALA A 53 -3.17 -0.96 -8.74
N SER A 54 -3.08 0.37 -8.64
CA SER A 54 -4.18 1.29 -8.97
C SER A 54 -4.30 1.58 -10.48
N GLY A 55 -3.42 0.99 -11.31
CA GLY A 55 -3.45 1.16 -12.77
C GLY A 55 -3.17 2.59 -13.24
N SER A 56 -2.63 3.46 -12.37
CA SER A 56 -2.24 4.81 -12.74
C SER A 56 -0.95 4.76 -13.56
N VAL A 57 -1.10 4.75 -14.89
CA VAL A 57 -0.01 5.00 -15.83
C VAL A 57 0.22 6.51 -15.89
N GLY A 58 1.43 6.96 -15.54
CA GLY A 58 2.04 8.24 -15.98
C GLY A 58 1.40 9.53 -15.48
#